data_AF-A0A7C1YBQ9-F1
#
_entry.id   AF-A0A7C1YBQ9-F1
#
_cell.length_a   1.000
_cell.length_b   1.000
_cell.length_c   1.000
_cell.angle_alpha   90.00
_cell.angle_beta   90.00
_cell.angle_gamma   90.00
#
_symmetry.space_group_name_H-M   'P 1'
#
loop_
_entity.id
_entity.type
_entity.pdbx_description
1 polymer ?
#
loop_
_entity_poly.entity_id
_entity_poly.type
_entity_poly.pdbx_seq_one_letter_code
_entity_poly.pdbx_strand_id
1 'polypeptide(L)'
;MSLEFSAKKICEKALRKIGAFSINDSAADGDELNEALEALDLLVAEQAGSTTCFWLIPATVSIPLTGGTATYDLISVLGASAPTDGIQFPVYATLKTDGGNETPLSIVTRDEYEGISKKTAGGSPDRIWIDRLKKPT
;
A
#
# COMPACT_ATOMS: atom_id res chain seq x y z
N MET A 1 9.83 3.53 18.43
CA MET A 1 10.64 3.65 17.20
C MET A 1 12.06 4.01 17.65
N SER A 2 13.05 3.12 17.49
CA SER A 2 14.41 3.41 17.95
C SER A 2 15.01 4.54 17.09
N LEU A 3 15.72 5.47 17.72
CA LEU A 3 16.39 6.61 17.07
C LEU A 3 17.43 6.20 16.00
N GLU A 4 17.81 4.92 15.98
CA GLU A 4 18.79 4.36 15.05
C GLU A 4 18.28 4.22 13.60
N PHE A 5 16.96 4.22 13.38
CA PHE A 5 16.36 4.06 12.04
C PHE A 5 15.89 5.39 11.41
N SER A 6 16.35 6.54 11.90
CA SER A 6 16.05 7.80 11.21
C SER A 6 16.81 7.87 9.88
N ALA A 7 16.16 8.39 8.83
CA ALA A 7 16.74 8.53 7.49
C ALA A 7 18.10 9.24 7.53
N LYS A 8 18.20 10.29 8.34
CA LYS A 8 19.44 11.04 8.58
C LYS A 8 20.57 10.14 9.10
N LYS A 9 20.29 9.25 10.05
CA LYS A 9 21.30 8.33 10.62
C LYS A 9 21.76 7.27 9.62
N ILE A 10 20.87 6.86 8.71
CA ILE A 10 21.18 5.93 7.62
C ILE A 10 22.15 6.60 6.63
N CYS A 11 21.84 7.81 6.17
CA CYS A 11 22.70 8.58 5.27
C CYS A 11 24.05 8.92 5.93
N GLU A 12 24.08 9.33 7.20
CA GLU A 12 25.33 9.55 7.95
C GLU A 12 26.21 8.28 8.00
N LYS A 13 25.61 7.10 8.21
CA LYS A 13 26.35 5.82 8.19
C LYS A 13 26.85 5.47 6.79
N ALA A 14 26.08 5.78 5.74
CA ALA A 14 26.47 5.56 4.35
C ALA A 14 27.65 6.45 3.95
N LEU A 15 27.55 7.77 4.22
CA LEU A 15 28.62 8.76 4.00
C LEU A 15 29.92 8.39 4.76
N ARG A 16 29.78 7.85 5.98
CA ARG A 16 30.93 7.33 6.74
C ARG A 16 31.60 6.14 6.05
N LYS A 17 30.81 5.23 5.46
CA LYS A 17 31.33 4.01 4.85
C LYS A 17 32.04 4.27 3.52
N ILE A 18 31.60 5.26 2.76
CA ILE A 18 32.25 5.69 1.51
C ILE A 18 33.50 6.57 1.76
N GLY A 19 33.74 6.99 3.01
CA GLY A 19 34.91 7.76 3.42
C GLY A 19 34.77 9.28 3.25
N ALA A 20 33.58 9.78 2.89
CA ALA A 20 33.28 11.22 2.83
C ALA A 20 33.29 11.86 4.23
N PHE A 21 32.99 11.06 5.27
CA PHE A 21 32.96 11.49 6.66
C PHE A 21 33.79 10.56 7.55
N SER A 22 34.72 11.10 8.33
CA SER A 22 35.59 10.31 9.21
C SER A 22 34.84 9.81 10.46
N ILE A 23 35.32 8.71 11.05
CA ILE A 23 34.80 8.20 12.33
C ILE A 23 35.00 9.22 13.47
N ASN A 24 36.03 10.07 13.34
CA ASN A 24 36.40 11.04 14.37
C ASN A 24 35.66 12.38 14.23
N ASP A 25 34.97 12.60 13.12
CA ASP A 25 34.24 13.84 12.90
C ASP A 25 32.89 13.79 13.64
N SER A 26 32.44 14.96 14.09
CA SER A 26 31.25 15.07 14.95
C SER A 26 29.93 14.98 14.17
N ALA A 27 29.90 15.42 12.91
CA ALA A 27 28.74 15.36 12.02
C ALA A 27 29.17 15.44 10.54
N ALA A 28 28.40 14.79 9.66
CA ALA A 28 28.60 14.91 8.21
C ALA A 28 28.31 16.34 7.73
N ASP A 29 28.91 16.73 6.61
CA ASP A 29 28.62 18.02 5.99
C ASP A 29 27.13 18.10 5.58
N GLY A 30 26.54 19.27 5.72
CA GLY A 30 25.12 19.50 5.48
C GLY A 30 24.74 19.27 4.03
N ASP A 31 25.58 19.70 3.09
CA ASP A 31 25.31 19.59 1.65
C ASP A 31 25.42 18.13 1.18
N GLU A 32 26.46 17.40 1.60
CA GLU A 32 26.61 15.96 1.31
C GLU A 32 25.48 15.13 1.91
N LEU A 33 25.01 15.52 3.11
CA LEU A 33 23.90 14.85 3.76
C LEU A 33 22.57 15.07 3.03
N ASN A 34 22.35 16.27 2.49
CA ASN A 34 21.17 16.55 1.66
C ASN A 34 21.19 15.73 0.37
N GLU A 35 22.33 15.68 -0.33
CA GLU A 35 22.48 14.86 -1.54
C GLU A 35 22.27 13.36 -1.24
N ALA A 36 22.80 12.87 -0.11
CA ALA A 36 22.58 11.50 0.32
C ALA A 36 21.11 11.21 0.70
N LEU A 37 20.38 12.20 1.20
CA LEU A 37 18.94 12.07 1.48
C LEU A 37 18.11 12.05 0.21
N GLU A 38 18.44 12.86 -0.79
CA GLU A 38 17.81 12.83 -2.12
C GLU A 38 18.05 11.49 -2.82
N ALA A 39 19.28 10.96 -2.76
CA ALA A 39 19.60 9.65 -3.29
C ALA A 39 18.82 8.53 -2.58
N LEU A 40 18.64 8.64 -1.26
CA LEU A 40 17.81 7.70 -0.50
C LEU A 40 16.34 7.78 -0.93
N ASP A 41 15.82 8.99 -1.16
CA ASP A 41 14.44 9.19 -1.63
C ASP A 41 14.22 8.53 -3.00
N LEU A 42 15.16 8.69 -3.93
CA LEU A 42 15.12 8.02 -5.24
C LEU A 42 15.11 6.50 -5.13
N LEU A 43 15.90 5.92 -4.22
CA LEU A 43 15.91 4.47 -3.98
C LEU A 43 14.58 3.98 -3.40
N VAL A 44 13.99 4.72 -2.46
CA VAL A 44 12.68 4.39 -1.89
C VAL A 44 11.58 4.53 -2.94
N ALA A 45 11.66 5.54 -3.80
CA ALA A 45 10.73 5.74 -4.91
C ALA A 45 10.83 4.60 -5.94
N GLU A 46 12.03 4.15 -6.28
CA GLU A 46 12.24 2.98 -7.15
C GLU A 46 11.66 1.72 -6.51
N GLN A 47 11.96 1.47 -5.23
CA GLN A 47 11.43 0.32 -4.51
C GLN A 47 9.89 0.33 -4.47
N ALA A 48 9.28 1.51 -4.27
CA ALA A 48 7.83 1.69 -4.29
C ALA A 48 7.21 1.50 -5.68
N GLY A 49 7.96 1.82 -6.76
CA GLY A 49 7.52 1.61 -8.14
C GLY A 49 7.72 0.17 -8.63
N SER A 50 8.78 -0.52 -8.18
CA SER A 50 9.19 -1.84 -8.65
C SER A 50 8.64 -2.99 -7.80
N THR A 51 8.38 -2.75 -6.52
CA THR A 51 7.88 -3.78 -5.60
C THR A 51 6.67 -3.30 -4.83
N THR A 52 5.76 -4.23 -4.53
CA THR A 52 4.68 -3.97 -3.59
C THR A 52 5.27 -3.81 -2.20
N CYS A 53 5.43 -2.56 -1.76
CA CYS A 53 5.87 -2.24 -0.39
C CYS A 53 4.76 -2.60 0.61
N PHE A 54 4.65 -3.88 1.00
CA PHE A 54 3.63 -4.36 1.93
C PHE A 54 3.65 -3.64 3.29
N TRP A 55 4.80 -3.09 3.70
CA TRP A 55 4.93 -2.29 4.92
C TRP A 55 4.36 -0.88 4.81
N LEU A 56 4.03 -0.40 3.60
CA LEU A 56 3.30 0.85 3.38
C LEU A 56 1.79 0.64 3.38
N ILE A 57 1.28 -0.59 3.52
CA ILE A 57 -0.16 -0.84 3.65
C ILE A 57 -0.53 -0.62 5.13
N PRO A 58 -1.17 0.50 5.48
CA PRO A 58 -1.32 0.90 6.87
C PRO A 58 -2.41 0.10 7.61
N ALA A 59 -3.37 -0.47 6.86
CA ALA A 59 -4.47 -1.22 7.43
C ALA A 59 -5.06 -2.22 6.43
N THR A 60 -5.37 -3.43 6.93
CA THR A 60 -6.25 -4.37 6.23
C THR A 60 -7.68 -4.13 6.71
N VAL A 61 -8.60 -4.02 5.77
CA VAL A 61 -9.99 -3.71 6.04
C VAL A 61 -10.87 -4.90 5.67
N SER A 62 -11.80 -5.27 6.56
CA SER A 62 -12.72 -6.38 6.36
C SER A 62 -14.14 -5.89 6.15
N ILE A 63 -14.82 -6.42 5.15
CA ILE A 63 -16.20 -6.07 4.80
C ILE A 63 -17.07 -7.33 4.96
N PRO A 64 -18.13 -7.30 5.79
CA PRO A 64 -19.06 -8.42 5.90
C PRO A 64 -19.90 -8.52 4.62
N LEU A 65 -19.84 -9.67 3.96
CA LEU A 65 -20.67 -9.94 2.77
C LEU A 65 -22.07 -10.38 3.21
N THR A 66 -23.10 -9.75 2.63
CA THR A 66 -24.51 -10.08 2.82
C THR A 66 -25.03 -10.82 1.59
N GLY A 67 -25.74 -11.93 1.81
CA GLY A 67 -26.34 -12.73 0.73
C GLY A 67 -27.26 -11.87 -0.16
N GLY A 68 -27.12 -12.02 -1.48
CA GLY A 68 -27.92 -11.29 -2.47
C GLY A 68 -27.48 -9.84 -2.74
N THR A 69 -26.40 -9.36 -2.10
CA THR A 69 -25.86 -8.02 -2.33
C THR A 69 -24.60 -8.08 -3.18
N ALA A 70 -24.65 -7.50 -4.38
CA ALA A 70 -23.55 -7.50 -5.35
C ALA A 70 -22.68 -6.22 -5.29
N THR A 71 -23.20 -5.14 -4.70
CA THR A 71 -22.53 -3.83 -4.67
C THR A 71 -22.50 -3.32 -3.24
N TYR A 72 -21.32 -2.89 -2.80
CA TYR A 72 -21.11 -2.32 -1.48
C TYR A 72 -20.53 -0.92 -1.63
N ASP A 73 -21.10 0.04 -0.90
CA ASP A 73 -20.47 1.33 -0.71
C ASP A 73 -19.39 1.20 0.37
N LEU A 74 -18.13 1.26 -0.06
CA LEU A 74 -16.97 1.10 0.80
C LEU A 74 -16.95 2.17 1.91
N ILE A 75 -17.37 3.41 1.66
CA ILE A 75 -17.32 4.45 2.68
C ILE A 75 -18.39 4.16 3.75
N SER A 76 -19.61 3.82 3.32
CA SER A 76 -20.70 3.49 4.23
C SER A 76 -20.43 2.24 5.06
N VAL A 77 -19.80 1.21 4.49
CA VAL A 77 -19.56 -0.06 5.17
C VAL A 77 -18.41 0.04 6.16
N LEU A 78 -17.40 0.86 5.87
CA LEU A 78 -16.24 1.03 6.74
C LEU A 78 -16.47 2.04 7.85
N GLY A 79 -17.38 3.01 7.66
CA GLY A 79 -17.75 3.97 8.67
C GLY A 79 -16.53 4.69 9.25
N ALA A 80 -16.34 4.61 10.58
CA ALA A 80 -15.21 5.22 11.26
C ALA A 80 -13.83 4.62 10.89
N SER A 81 -13.80 3.43 10.28
CA SER A 81 -12.59 2.79 9.78
C SER A 81 -12.30 3.13 8.32
N ALA A 82 -13.13 3.93 7.67
CA ALA A 82 -12.88 4.41 6.32
C ALA A 82 -11.67 5.35 6.32
N PRO A 83 -10.67 5.16 5.44
CA PRO A 83 -9.59 6.11 5.29
C PRO A 83 -10.16 7.48 4.88
N THR A 84 -9.80 8.54 5.60
CA THR A 84 -10.21 9.92 5.27
C THR A 84 -9.71 10.36 3.90
N ASP A 85 -8.60 9.78 3.46
CA ASP A 85 -7.93 10.11 2.19
C ASP A 85 -8.45 9.25 1.02
N GLY A 86 -9.44 8.40 1.28
CA GLY A 86 -10.03 7.49 0.31
C GLY A 86 -9.20 6.22 0.05
N ILE A 87 -9.74 5.36 -0.81
CA ILE A 87 -9.10 4.09 -1.20
C ILE A 87 -8.51 4.27 -2.60
N GLN A 88 -7.20 4.48 -2.70
CA GLN A 88 -6.52 4.72 -3.98
C GLN A 88 -6.06 3.43 -4.67
N PHE A 89 -5.32 2.57 -3.97
CA PHE A 89 -4.69 1.39 -4.55
C PHE A 89 -5.00 0.14 -3.73
N PRO A 90 -6.09 -0.58 -4.05
CA PRO A 90 -6.33 -1.89 -3.46
C PRO A 90 -5.28 -2.86 -4.01
N VAL A 91 -4.40 -3.33 -3.12
CA VAL A 91 -3.27 -4.21 -3.46
C VAL A 91 -3.70 -5.67 -3.53
N TYR A 92 -4.57 -6.09 -2.60
CA TYR A 92 -4.96 -7.47 -2.43
C TYR A 92 -6.36 -7.56 -1.81
N ALA A 93 -7.10 -8.60 -2.18
CA ALA A 93 -8.41 -8.90 -1.62
C ALA A 93 -8.54 -10.39 -1.36
N THR A 94 -9.10 -10.74 -0.20
CA THR A 94 -9.41 -12.13 0.17
C THR A 94 -10.86 -12.28 0.56
N LEU A 95 -11.44 -13.40 0.16
CA LEU A 95 -12.68 -13.90 0.72
C LEU A 95 -12.35 -14.74 1.95
N LYS A 96 -12.75 -14.24 3.12
CA LYS A 96 -12.65 -14.98 4.37
C LYS A 96 -13.96 -15.72 4.62
N THR A 97 -13.88 -17.04 4.74
CA THR A 97 -15.03 -17.88 5.10
C THR A 97 -15.04 -18.18 6.60
N ASP A 98 -16.21 -18.52 7.16
CA ASP A 98 -16.40 -18.77 8.61
C ASP A 98 -15.47 -19.87 9.17
N GLY A 99 -14.92 -20.73 8.32
CA GLY A 99 -13.92 -21.74 8.68
C GLY A 99 -12.47 -21.23 8.77
N GLY A 100 -12.23 -19.93 8.60
CA GLY A 100 -10.89 -19.32 8.64
C GLY A 100 -10.09 -19.46 7.36
N ASN A 101 -10.66 -20.03 6.28
CA ASN A 101 -9.99 -20.10 4.99
C ASN A 101 -10.07 -18.76 4.27
N GLU A 102 -8.92 -18.28 3.81
CA GLU A 102 -8.77 -17.08 3.00
C GLU A 102 -8.52 -17.49 1.55
N THR A 103 -9.47 -17.16 0.66
CA THR A 103 -9.33 -17.41 -0.77
C THR A 103 -9.00 -16.10 -1.47
N PRO A 104 -7.89 -16.01 -2.23
CA PRO A 104 -7.55 -14.79 -2.96
C PRO A 104 -8.63 -14.47 -3.99
N LEU A 105 -9.05 -13.20 -4.04
CA LEU A 105 -9.94 -12.66 -5.06
C LEU A 105 -9.11 -11.91 -6.10
N SER A 106 -9.48 -12.04 -7.37
CA SER A 106 -8.85 -11.28 -8.45
C SER A 106 -9.47 -9.88 -8.56
N ILE A 107 -8.65 -8.85 -8.42
CA ILE A 107 -9.05 -7.46 -8.66
C ILE A 107 -8.97 -7.23 -10.16
N VAL A 108 -10.12 -6.92 -10.78
CA VAL A 108 -10.25 -6.71 -12.22
C VAL A 108 -10.56 -5.25 -12.54
N THR A 109 -10.27 -4.84 -13.76
CA THR A 109 -10.65 -3.53 -14.29
C THR A 109 -12.16 -3.46 -14.57
N ARG A 110 -12.68 -2.24 -14.76
CA ARG A 110 -14.11 -2.03 -15.06
C ARG A 110 -14.54 -2.77 -16.32
N ASP A 111 -13.74 -2.69 -17.38
CA ASP A 111 -14.07 -3.29 -18.68
C ASP A 111 -14.11 -4.83 -18.58
N GLU A 112 -13.17 -5.43 -17.87
CA GLU A 112 -13.15 -6.86 -17.60
C GLU A 112 -14.36 -7.29 -16.76
N TYR A 113 -14.72 -6.50 -15.74
CA TYR A 113 -15.90 -6.75 -14.93
C TYR A 113 -17.18 -6.64 -15.75
N GLU A 114 -17.28 -5.65 -16.62
CA GLU A 114 -18.43 -5.45 -17.48
C GLU A 114 -18.59 -6.57 -18.53
N GLY A 115 -17.48 -7.16 -18.99
CA GLY A 115 -17.45 -8.29 -19.90
C GLY A 115 -17.84 -9.65 -19.29
N ILE A 116 -18.00 -9.76 -17.97
CA ILE A 116 -18.43 -11.01 -17.32
C ILE A 116 -19.90 -11.27 -17.66
N SER A 117 -20.18 -12.40 -18.32
CA SER A 117 -21.54 -12.78 -18.73
C SER A 117 -22.41 -13.35 -17.60
N LYS A 118 -21.81 -13.79 -16.48
CA LYS A 118 -22.50 -14.42 -15.33
C LYS A 118 -22.42 -13.56 -14.06
N LYS A 119 -22.92 -12.34 -14.09
CA LYS A 119 -22.87 -11.40 -12.94
C LYS A 119 -23.87 -11.73 -11.82
N THR A 120 -24.95 -12.42 -12.14
CA THR A 120 -26.07 -12.74 -11.23
C THR A 120 -26.21 -14.22 -10.93
N ALA A 121 -25.27 -15.05 -11.40
CA ALA A 121 -25.28 -16.48 -11.09
C ALA A 121 -24.90 -16.69 -9.62
N GLY A 122 -25.63 -17.54 -8.91
CA GLY A 122 -25.31 -17.90 -7.53
C GLY A 122 -23.98 -18.64 -7.43
N GLY A 123 -23.18 -18.32 -6.41
CA GLY A 123 -21.87 -18.92 -6.17
C GLY A 123 -21.01 -18.08 -5.22
N SER A 124 -19.78 -18.53 -4.98
CA SER A 124 -18.78 -17.73 -4.27
C SER A 124 -18.16 -16.70 -5.21
N PRO A 125 -17.98 -15.43 -4.78
CA PRO A 125 -17.32 -14.43 -5.59
C PRO A 125 -15.86 -14.82 -5.83
N ASP A 126 -15.37 -14.66 -7.06
CA ASP A 126 -13.98 -14.90 -7.47
C ASP A 126 -13.26 -13.61 -7.92
N ARG A 127 -14.03 -12.63 -8.39
CA ARG A 127 -13.55 -11.37 -8.96
C ARG A 127 -14.27 -10.16 -8.36
N ILE A 128 -13.53 -9.09 -8.18
CA ILE A 128 -14.06 -7.81 -7.70
C ILE A 128 -13.57 -6.65 -8.56
N TRP A 129 -14.44 -5.67 -8.73
CA TRP A 129 -14.08 -4.35 -9.25
C TRP A 129 -14.32 -3.31 -8.16
N ILE A 130 -13.40 -2.36 -8.04
CA ILE A 130 -13.46 -1.27 -7.07
C ILE A 130 -13.53 0.03 -7.87
N ASP A 131 -14.62 0.77 -7.71
CA ASP A 131 -14.74 2.11 -8.29
C ASP A 131 -13.85 3.07 -7.51
N ARG A 132 -12.85 3.64 -8.19
CA ARG A 132 -11.86 4.52 -7.58
C ARG A 132 -12.30 5.97 -7.73
N LEU A 133 -11.98 6.80 -6.74
CA LEU A 133 -12.16 8.25 -6.84
C LEU A 133 -11.40 8.79 -8.07
N LYS A 134 -12.11 9.53 -8.93
CA LYS A 134 -11.60 10.05 -10.21
C LYS A 134 -10.50 11.11 -10.09
N LYS A 135 -10.23 11.64 -8.89
CA LYS A 135 -9.20 12.65 -8.65
C LYS A 135 -8.38 12.30 -7.41
N PRO A 136 -7.04 12.32 -7.48
CA PRO A 136 -6.21 12.32 -6.29
C PRO A 136 -6.43 13.66 -5.57
N THR A 137 -6.81 13.59 -4.30
CA THR A 137 -6.66 14.71 -3.35
C THR A 137 -5.38 14.51 -2.58
#